data_AF-A0A357WTF3-F1
#
_entry.id   AF-A0A357WTF3-F1
#
_cell.length_a   1.000
_cell.length_b   1.000
_cell.length_c   1.000
_cell.angle_alpha   90.00
_cell.angle_beta   90.00
_cell.angle_gamma   90.00
#
_symmetry.space_group_name_H-M   'P 1'
#
loop_
_entity.id
_entity.type
_entity.pdbx_description
1 polymer ?
#
loop_
_entity_poly.entity_id
_entity_poly.type
_entity_poly.pdbx_seq_one_letter_code
_entity_poly.pdbx_strand_id
1 'polypeptide(L)'
;MASEQPDVAQQTPVAPIMQKPIKKPIFQKWWFWVIIAVIAIGVISNLGNQGNTDDSSDKTNSSSNVSTTSVTSKKASEKAKVTIVDFSSMSKADIQAWADTNKITCKFDEEYSNTVASGAFISQSKKANQVVTEGDTIKIVYSLGKKPSVEFQNALRKAESYSKTMHMSKKGIYDQLTSEYGEKFPADAAQYAIDNMKADWKANALEKAKSYQKTMSMSKSAIYDQLISDYGEKFTKEEAQYAIDHLDD
;
A
#
# COMPACT_ATOMS: atom_id res chain seq x y z
N MET A 1 25.46 16.22 87.88
CA MET A 1 25.24 15.09 86.95
C MET A 1 24.14 15.52 86.01
N ALA A 2 24.55 16.00 84.82
CA ALA A 2 23.67 16.55 83.81
C ALA A 2 23.12 15.42 82.95
N SER A 3 21.80 15.38 82.79
CA SER A 3 21.10 14.48 81.87
C SER A 3 21.04 15.16 80.50
N GLU A 4 21.81 14.63 79.55
CA GLU A 4 21.76 15.02 78.13
C GLU A 4 20.44 14.57 77.50
N GLN A 5 19.70 15.52 76.93
CA GLN A 5 18.63 15.24 75.96
C GLN A 5 19.24 15.12 74.57
N PRO A 6 18.84 14.14 73.74
CA PRO A 6 19.21 14.14 72.34
C PRO A 6 18.29 15.05 71.50
N ASP A 7 18.95 15.61 70.49
CA ASP A 7 18.65 16.68 69.56
C ASP A 7 17.40 16.47 68.67
N VAL A 8 16.72 17.58 68.36
CA VAL A 8 15.52 17.68 67.52
C VAL A 8 15.95 17.77 66.06
N ALA A 9 15.98 16.62 65.36
CA ALA A 9 16.13 16.61 63.91
C ALA A 9 14.78 16.93 63.23
N GLN A 10 14.71 18.09 62.60
CA GLN A 10 13.61 18.53 61.74
C GLN A 10 13.42 17.55 60.56
N GLN A 11 12.27 16.90 60.48
CA GLN A 11 11.88 16.11 59.32
C GLN A 11 11.46 17.04 58.18
N THR A 12 12.15 16.94 57.04
CA THR A 12 11.71 17.53 55.77
C THR A 12 10.46 16.79 55.25
N PRO A 13 9.53 17.46 54.55
CA PRO A 13 8.31 16.82 54.07
C PRO A 13 8.65 15.81 52.96
N VAL A 14 8.32 14.54 53.21
CA VAL A 14 8.42 13.44 52.24
C VAL A 14 7.30 13.60 51.21
N ALA A 15 7.66 13.74 49.93
CA ALA A 15 6.72 13.77 48.82
C ALA A 15 5.92 12.44 48.73
N PRO A 16 4.63 12.46 48.33
CA PRO A 16 3.83 11.24 48.25
C PRO A 16 4.38 10.28 47.19
N ILE A 17 4.66 9.06 47.61
CA ILE A 17 5.09 7.96 46.75
C ILE A 17 3.90 7.57 45.87
N MET A 18 3.95 7.90 44.57
CA MET A 18 3.01 7.37 43.59
C MET A 18 3.21 5.85 43.49
N GLN A 19 2.29 5.09 44.09
CA GLN A 19 2.16 3.66 43.79
C GLN A 19 1.62 3.52 42.37
N LYS A 20 2.48 3.06 41.45
CA LYS A 20 2.11 2.70 40.08
C LYS A 20 1.03 1.59 40.15
N PRO A 21 -0.14 1.74 39.50
CA PRO A 21 -1.20 0.74 39.62
C PRO A 21 -0.72 -0.60 39.04
N ILE A 22 -0.74 -1.63 39.87
CA ILE A 22 -0.47 -3.01 39.48
C ILE A 22 -1.59 -3.43 38.53
N LYS A 23 -1.29 -3.53 37.22
CA LYS A 23 -2.22 -4.08 36.23
C LYS A 23 -2.49 -5.55 36.60
N LYS A 24 -3.76 -5.89 36.80
CA LYS A 24 -4.20 -7.27 37.05
C LYS A 24 -3.74 -8.20 35.91
N PRO A 25 -3.28 -9.42 36.18
CA PRO A 25 -2.99 -10.38 35.12
C PRO A 25 -4.29 -10.74 34.41
N ILE A 26 -4.40 -10.33 33.14
CA ILE A 26 -5.57 -10.42 32.26
C ILE A 26 -5.87 -11.86 31.76
N PHE A 27 -5.29 -12.89 32.39
CA PHE A 27 -5.45 -14.31 32.03
C PHE A 27 -6.78 -14.94 32.47
N GLN A 28 -7.84 -14.16 32.66
CA GLN A 28 -9.11 -14.65 33.20
C GLN A 28 -10.14 -15.06 32.13
N LYS A 29 -9.75 -15.24 30.87
CA LYS A 29 -10.69 -15.63 29.81
C LYS A 29 -10.16 -16.81 28.99
N TRP A 30 -10.89 -17.93 29.07
CA TRP A 30 -10.57 -19.25 28.53
C TRP A 30 -10.28 -19.24 27.01
N TRP A 31 -10.90 -18.34 26.24
CA TRP A 31 -10.69 -18.25 24.79
C TRP A 31 -9.25 -17.86 24.37
N PHE A 32 -8.43 -17.34 25.30
CA PHE A 32 -7.01 -17.01 25.08
C PHE A 32 -6.13 -18.22 24.68
N TRP A 33 -6.48 -19.45 25.08
CA TRP A 33 -5.66 -20.64 24.78
C TRP A 33 -5.91 -21.25 23.40
N VAL A 34 -7.00 -20.91 22.73
CA VAL A 34 -7.32 -21.46 21.40
C VAL A 34 -6.45 -20.81 20.30
N ILE A 35 -6.04 -19.55 20.49
CA ILE A 35 -5.33 -18.76 19.48
C ILE A 35 -3.84 -19.15 19.35
N ILE A 36 -3.16 -19.46 20.46
CA ILE A 36 -1.75 -19.91 20.43
C ILE A 36 -1.63 -21.28 19.73
N ALA A 37 -2.64 -22.14 19.84
CA ALA A 37 -2.64 -23.47 19.23
C ALA A 37 -2.87 -23.45 17.71
N VAL A 38 -3.62 -22.47 17.18
CA VAL A 38 -3.91 -22.37 15.74
C VAL A 38 -2.77 -21.75 14.93
N ILE A 39 -1.92 -20.90 15.55
CA ILE A 39 -0.76 -20.30 14.86
C ILE A 39 0.38 -21.34 14.69
N ALA A 40 0.42 -22.41 15.49
CA ALA A 40 1.48 -23.42 15.44
C ALA A 40 1.20 -24.61 14.50
N ILE A 41 0.00 -24.75 13.94
CA ILE A 41 -0.37 -25.90 13.08
C ILE A 41 -1.00 -25.38 11.78
N GLY A 42 -0.18 -25.24 10.74
CA GLY A 42 -0.67 -24.79 9.44
C GLY A 42 0.34 -24.84 8.29
N VAL A 43 1.22 -25.84 8.27
CA VAL A 43 2.06 -26.15 7.09
C VAL A 43 1.88 -27.63 6.77
N ILE A 44 1.34 -27.95 5.58
CA ILE A 44 1.70 -29.04 4.63
C ILE A 44 0.57 -29.29 3.61
N SER A 45 0.89 -28.94 2.36
CA SER A 45 0.64 -29.61 1.06
C SER A 45 -0.78 -29.94 0.54
N ASN A 46 -1.04 -29.50 -0.71
CA ASN A 46 -1.11 -30.46 -1.82
C ASN A 46 -0.69 -29.85 -3.19
N LEU A 47 0.01 -30.66 -3.96
CA LEU A 47 0.74 -30.41 -5.21
C LEU A 47 0.03 -31.15 -6.36
N GLY A 48 -0.02 -30.52 -7.54
CA GLY A 48 -0.18 -31.18 -8.84
C GLY A 48 -1.55 -31.01 -9.52
N ASN A 49 -1.59 -30.41 -10.70
CA ASN A 49 -1.54 -31.16 -11.96
C ASN A 49 -1.53 -30.20 -13.16
N GLN A 50 -0.67 -30.51 -14.14
CA GLN A 50 -0.42 -29.79 -15.37
C GLN A 50 -1.15 -30.50 -16.51
N GLY A 51 -1.94 -29.77 -17.31
CA GLY A 51 -2.57 -30.25 -18.52
C GLY A 51 -2.54 -29.14 -19.57
N ASN A 52 -1.71 -29.35 -20.59
CA ASN A 52 -1.37 -28.41 -21.65
C ASN A 52 -2.38 -28.51 -22.81
N THR A 53 -2.75 -27.38 -23.42
CA THR A 53 -3.61 -27.30 -24.60
C THR A 53 -2.80 -27.16 -25.89
N ASP A 54 -3.35 -27.73 -26.95
CA ASP A 54 -2.90 -27.76 -28.36
C ASP A 54 -2.57 -26.39 -28.97
N ASP A 55 -1.63 -26.35 -29.93
CA ASP A 55 -1.95 -26.30 -31.37
C ASP A 55 -0.66 -26.20 -32.22
N SER A 56 -0.74 -26.79 -33.41
CA SER A 56 0.36 -27.14 -34.30
C SER A 56 0.30 -26.35 -35.63
N SER A 57 1.48 -26.20 -36.22
CA SER A 57 1.77 -26.10 -37.67
C SER A 57 1.41 -24.84 -38.50
N ASP A 58 2.47 -24.05 -38.73
CA ASP A 58 3.16 -23.76 -40.01
C ASP A 58 2.40 -23.24 -41.27
N LYS A 59 2.80 -22.00 -41.66
CA LYS A 59 3.36 -21.52 -42.96
C LYS A 59 2.56 -21.34 -44.28
N THR A 60 2.85 -20.16 -44.86
CA THR A 60 3.06 -19.81 -46.30
C THR A 60 1.81 -19.76 -47.21
N ASN A 61 1.65 -18.92 -48.24
CA ASN A 61 2.59 -18.25 -49.15
C ASN A 61 1.89 -17.11 -49.97
N SER A 62 2.68 -16.11 -50.39
CA SER A 62 2.70 -15.33 -51.65
C SER A 62 1.44 -14.83 -52.42
N SER A 63 1.43 -13.49 -52.62
CA SER A 63 1.53 -12.77 -53.92
C SER A 63 0.34 -11.95 -54.46
N SER A 64 0.65 -10.66 -54.71
CA SER A 64 0.26 -9.77 -55.83
C SER A 64 -1.21 -9.41 -56.08
N ASN A 65 -1.58 -8.10 -56.03
CA ASN A 65 -1.53 -7.18 -57.19
C ASN A 65 -2.14 -5.78 -56.90
N VAL A 66 -1.44 -4.75 -57.42
CA VAL A 66 -1.92 -3.59 -58.22
C VAL A 66 -2.91 -2.54 -57.63
N SER A 67 -2.36 -1.31 -57.55
CA SER A 67 -2.89 0.01 -57.89
C SER A 67 -4.19 0.54 -57.26
N THR A 68 -4.10 1.72 -56.63
CA THR A 68 -4.69 2.96 -57.19
C THR A 68 -4.22 4.18 -56.39
N THR A 69 -3.48 5.03 -57.08
CA THR A 69 -3.21 6.44 -56.75
C THR A 69 -4.52 7.20 -56.56
N SER A 70 -4.71 7.78 -55.39
CA SER A 70 -5.67 8.87 -55.17
C SER A 70 -4.95 10.03 -54.49
N VAL A 71 -4.35 10.87 -55.33
CA VAL A 71 -4.01 12.25 -55.00
C VAL A 71 -5.30 12.98 -54.64
N THR A 72 -5.47 13.29 -53.35
CA THR A 72 -6.34 14.38 -52.91
C THR A 72 -5.46 15.41 -52.25
N SER A 73 -5.18 16.46 -53.02
CA SER A 73 -4.58 17.72 -52.62
C SER A 73 -5.38 18.34 -51.47
N LYS A 74 -4.99 18.03 -50.23
CA LYS A 74 -5.35 18.83 -49.06
C LYS A 74 -4.55 20.12 -49.11
N LYS A 75 -5.26 21.21 -49.39
CA LYS A 75 -4.87 22.58 -49.06
C LYS A 75 -4.21 22.59 -47.69
N ALA A 76 -2.90 22.85 -47.66
CA ALA A 76 -2.11 22.89 -46.44
C ALA A 76 -2.65 24.02 -45.56
N SER A 77 -3.46 23.66 -44.57
CA SER A 77 -3.71 24.49 -43.40
C SER A 77 -2.36 24.65 -42.72
N GLU A 78 -1.78 25.84 -42.80
CA GLU A 78 -0.54 26.17 -42.10
C GLU A 78 -0.79 25.96 -40.61
N LYS A 79 -0.26 24.87 -40.04
CA LYS A 79 -0.43 24.54 -38.63
C LYS A 79 0.19 25.67 -37.80
N ALA A 80 -0.56 26.16 -36.81
CA ALA A 80 -0.04 27.20 -35.93
C ALA A 80 1.23 26.70 -35.22
N LYS A 81 2.24 27.56 -35.18
CA LYS A 81 3.51 27.32 -34.49
C LYS A 81 3.36 27.82 -33.05
N VAL A 82 3.75 26.99 -32.09
CA VAL A 82 3.66 27.27 -30.66
C VAL A 82 5.04 27.13 -30.04
N THR A 83 5.42 28.08 -29.17
CA THR A 83 6.66 28.00 -28.40
C THR A 83 6.44 27.23 -27.11
N ILE A 84 7.27 26.21 -26.87
CA ILE A 84 7.22 25.37 -25.66
C ILE A 84 7.64 26.16 -24.42
N VAL A 85 6.86 26.03 -23.35
CA VAL A 85 7.20 26.57 -22.03
C VAL A 85 7.99 25.57 -21.20
N ASP A 86 8.65 26.05 -20.15
CA ASP A 86 9.31 25.19 -19.17
C ASP A 86 8.26 24.61 -18.20
N PHE A 87 8.09 23.29 -18.24
CA PHE A 87 7.09 22.59 -17.42
C PHE A 87 7.61 22.20 -16.03
N SER A 88 8.90 22.43 -15.72
CA SER A 88 9.51 21.99 -14.46
C SER A 88 8.90 22.60 -13.20
N SER A 89 8.23 23.75 -13.34
CA SER A 89 7.57 24.49 -12.25
C SER A 89 6.04 24.51 -12.34
N MET A 90 5.47 23.88 -13.37
CA MET A 90 4.02 23.87 -13.59
C MET A 90 3.37 22.62 -13.00
N SER A 91 2.12 22.74 -12.56
CA SER A 91 1.36 21.58 -12.13
C SER A 91 0.93 20.72 -13.32
N LYS A 92 0.66 19.41 -13.11
CA LYS A 92 0.11 18.52 -14.15
C LYS A 92 -1.16 19.11 -14.80
N ALA A 93 -2.01 19.76 -14.00
CA ALA A 93 -3.23 20.41 -14.48
C ALA A 93 -2.94 21.64 -15.36
N ASP A 94 -2.00 22.50 -14.96
CA ASP A 94 -1.63 23.69 -15.73
C ASP A 94 -0.96 23.31 -17.06
N ILE A 95 -0.13 22.27 -17.05
CA ILE A 95 0.49 21.73 -18.26
C ILE A 95 -0.58 21.24 -19.23
N GLN A 96 -1.59 20.52 -18.73
CA GLN A 96 -2.70 20.04 -19.56
C GLN A 96 -3.52 21.20 -20.13
N ALA A 97 -3.86 22.20 -19.31
CA ALA A 97 -4.58 23.39 -19.77
C ALA A 97 -3.79 24.19 -20.83
N TRP A 98 -2.48 24.33 -20.65
CA TRP A 98 -1.60 24.92 -21.65
C TRP A 98 -1.61 24.11 -22.95
N ALA A 99 -1.55 22.78 -22.85
CA ALA A 99 -1.54 21.89 -24.00
C ALA A 99 -2.85 21.97 -24.79
N ASP A 100 -3.99 21.95 -24.10
CA ASP A 100 -5.32 22.05 -24.71
C ASP A 100 -5.51 23.39 -25.43
N THR A 101 -5.08 24.49 -24.81
CA THR A 101 -5.11 25.84 -25.40
C THR A 101 -4.31 25.90 -26.70
N ASN A 102 -3.18 25.21 -26.75
CA ASN A 102 -2.26 25.21 -27.88
C ASN A 102 -2.47 24.02 -28.84
N LYS A 103 -3.51 23.22 -28.62
CA LYS A 103 -3.82 21.99 -29.37
C LYS A 103 -2.62 21.03 -29.46
N ILE A 104 -1.87 20.94 -28.37
CA ILE A 104 -0.74 20.03 -28.19
C ILE A 104 -1.22 18.82 -27.40
N THR A 105 -0.72 17.65 -27.75
CA THR A 105 -0.97 16.43 -26.98
C THR A 105 0.09 16.27 -25.90
N CYS A 106 -0.32 16.18 -24.63
CA CYS A 106 0.59 15.82 -23.54
C CYS A 106 0.46 14.34 -23.18
N LYS A 107 1.60 13.68 -22.97
CA LYS A 107 1.70 12.35 -22.37
C LYS A 107 2.49 12.47 -21.08
N PHE A 108 1.89 12.04 -19.98
CA PHE A 108 2.55 11.98 -18.69
C PHE A 108 3.03 10.57 -18.45
N ASP A 109 4.34 10.43 -18.23
CA ASP A 109 4.98 9.18 -17.86
C ASP A 109 5.68 9.35 -16.50
N GLU A 110 5.97 8.23 -15.86
CA GLU A 110 6.64 8.21 -14.56
C GLU A 110 7.79 7.20 -14.60
N GLU A 111 8.96 7.61 -14.10
CA GLU A 111 10.17 6.79 -14.11
C GLU A 111 10.88 6.84 -12.75
N TYR A 112 11.57 5.75 -12.39
CA TYR A 112 12.40 5.75 -11.19
C TYR A 112 13.65 6.62 -11.39
N SER A 113 14.04 7.35 -10.35
CA SER A 113 15.28 8.11 -10.32
C SER A 113 15.96 7.98 -8.96
N ASN A 114 17.28 7.78 -8.98
CA ASN A 114 18.07 7.73 -7.75
C ASN A 114 18.35 9.12 -7.17
N THR A 115 18.16 10.18 -7.95
CA THR A 115 18.55 11.55 -7.65
C THR A 115 17.40 12.54 -7.62
N VAL A 116 16.26 12.21 -8.26
CA VAL A 116 15.07 13.07 -8.30
C VAL A 116 14.06 12.52 -7.30
N ALA A 117 13.51 13.40 -6.46
CA ALA A 117 12.51 13.03 -5.45
C ALA A 117 11.20 12.58 -6.10
N SER A 118 10.45 11.69 -5.44
CA SER A 118 9.15 11.23 -5.93
C SER A 118 8.19 12.41 -6.17
N GLY A 119 7.48 12.39 -7.29
CA GLY A 119 6.60 13.45 -7.76
C GLY A 119 7.30 14.63 -8.46
N ALA A 120 8.64 14.72 -8.41
CA ALA A 120 9.35 15.83 -9.05
C ALA A 120 9.56 15.61 -10.55
N PHE A 121 9.66 16.72 -11.29
CA PHE A 121 9.89 16.73 -12.74
C PHE A 121 11.26 16.13 -13.09
N ILE A 122 11.30 15.21 -14.07
CA ILE A 122 12.54 14.66 -14.62
C ILE A 122 12.85 15.32 -15.97
N SER A 123 11.91 15.28 -16.91
CA SER A 123 12.17 15.77 -18.27
C SER A 123 10.92 16.08 -19.07
N GLN A 124 11.11 16.88 -20.12
CA GLN A 124 10.14 17.09 -21.20
C GLN A 124 10.80 16.75 -22.54
N SER A 125 10.09 16.05 -23.43
CA SER A 125 10.65 15.59 -24.71
C SER A 125 10.95 16.73 -25.70
N LYS A 126 10.30 17.89 -25.53
CA LYS A 126 10.56 19.13 -26.27
C LYS A 126 11.05 20.16 -25.28
N LYS A 127 12.25 20.70 -25.48
CA LYS A 127 12.85 21.67 -24.54
C LYS A 127 12.09 22.99 -24.56
N ALA A 128 12.14 23.73 -23.45
CA ALA A 128 11.65 25.10 -23.39
C ALA A 128 12.24 25.93 -24.54
N ASN A 129 11.43 26.86 -25.07
CA ASN A 129 11.72 27.72 -26.22
C ASN A 129 11.83 27.02 -27.59
N GLN A 130 11.63 25.70 -27.68
CA GLN A 130 11.46 25.04 -28.97
C GLN A 130 10.12 25.41 -29.60
N VAL A 131 10.09 25.52 -30.92
CA VAL A 131 8.85 25.72 -31.67
C VAL A 131 8.31 24.37 -32.11
N VAL A 132 7.05 24.10 -31.77
CA VAL A 132 6.29 22.91 -32.17
C VAL A 132 5.07 23.34 -33.00
N THR A 133 4.41 22.37 -33.62
CA THR A 133 3.19 22.60 -34.40
C THR A 133 1.99 21.94 -33.75
N GLU A 134 0.79 22.46 -34.04
CA GLU A 134 -0.47 21.86 -33.58
C GLU A 134 -0.53 20.34 -33.88
N GLY A 135 -0.96 19.58 -32.87
CA GLY A 135 -1.00 18.13 -32.89
C GLY A 135 0.30 17.43 -32.53
N ASP A 136 1.39 18.15 -32.28
CA ASP A 136 2.62 17.54 -31.76
C ASP A 136 2.38 16.95 -30.36
N THR A 137 3.17 15.93 -30.03
CA THR A 137 3.13 15.27 -28.72
C THR A 137 4.33 15.66 -27.89
N ILE A 138 4.08 16.12 -26.66
CA ILE A 138 5.10 16.34 -25.63
C ILE A 138 4.94 15.25 -24.58
N LYS A 139 6.02 14.53 -24.31
CA LYS A 139 6.12 13.62 -23.18
C LYS A 139 6.73 14.36 -22.01
N ILE A 140 6.09 14.30 -20.85
CA ILE A 140 6.58 14.82 -19.58
C ILE A 140 6.80 13.63 -18.67
N VAL A 141 7.99 13.52 -18.09
CA VAL A 141 8.38 12.43 -17.20
C VAL A 141 8.52 12.97 -15.79
N TYR A 142 7.80 12.37 -14.84
CA TYR A 142 7.94 12.62 -13.40
C TYR A 142 8.65 11.47 -12.72
N SER A 143 9.23 11.74 -11.55
CA SER A 143 9.91 10.71 -10.79
C SER A 143 8.97 9.91 -9.92
N LEU A 144 9.13 8.59 -9.91
CA LEU A 144 8.59 7.68 -8.90
C LEU A 144 9.46 7.64 -7.62
N GLY A 145 10.56 8.42 -7.58
CA GLY A 145 11.61 8.32 -6.58
C GLY A 145 12.56 7.15 -6.84
N LYS A 146 13.27 6.72 -5.80
CA LYS A 146 14.21 5.60 -5.89
C LYS A 146 13.48 4.32 -6.22
N LYS A 147 14.05 3.51 -7.12
CA LYS A 147 13.52 2.19 -7.41
C LYS A 147 13.56 1.33 -6.14
N PRO A 148 12.44 0.73 -5.70
CA PRO A 148 12.45 -0.15 -4.54
C PRO A 148 13.33 -1.36 -4.79
N SER A 149 14.10 -1.76 -3.77
CA SER A 149 14.93 -2.97 -3.83
C SER A 149 14.06 -4.22 -3.94
N VAL A 150 14.68 -5.35 -4.29
CA VAL A 150 13.99 -6.66 -4.34
C VAL A 150 13.39 -7.00 -2.97
N GLU A 151 14.07 -6.66 -1.88
CA GLU A 151 13.58 -6.89 -0.51
C GLU A 151 12.27 -6.13 -0.23
N PHE A 152 12.19 -4.86 -0.65
CA PHE A 152 10.99 -4.04 -0.49
C PHE A 152 9.83 -4.58 -1.32
N GLN A 153 10.11 -5.07 -2.52
CA GLN A 153 9.12 -5.73 -3.38
C GLN A 153 8.66 -7.08 -2.81
N ASN A 154 9.55 -7.84 -2.16
CA ASN A 154 9.21 -9.09 -1.49
C ASN A 154 8.29 -8.83 -0.29
N ALA A 155 8.59 -7.82 0.52
CA ALA A 155 7.74 -7.38 1.61
C ALA A 155 6.35 -7.01 1.09
N LEU A 156 6.26 -6.18 0.04
CA LEU A 156 4.98 -5.80 -0.57
C LEU A 156 4.15 -7.02 -1.02
N ARG A 157 4.75 -7.94 -1.79
CA ARG A 157 4.04 -9.14 -2.25
C ARG A 157 3.55 -10.01 -1.09
N LYS A 158 4.34 -10.15 -0.04
CA LYS A 158 3.96 -10.92 1.15
C LYS A 158 2.81 -10.24 1.90
N ALA A 159 2.87 -8.93 2.01
CA ALA A 159 1.84 -8.10 2.63
C ALA A 159 0.49 -8.21 1.89
N GLU A 160 0.52 -8.13 0.55
CA GLU A 160 -0.65 -8.37 -0.31
C GLU A 160 -1.20 -9.79 -0.14
N SER A 161 -0.33 -10.79 -0.04
CA SER A 161 -0.73 -12.19 0.21
C SER A 161 -1.46 -12.33 1.55
N TYR A 162 -0.95 -11.72 2.63
CA TYR A 162 -1.60 -11.75 3.94
C TYR A 162 -2.97 -11.06 3.92
N SER A 163 -3.08 -9.90 3.27
CA SER A 163 -4.37 -9.24 3.07
C SER A 163 -5.34 -10.16 2.33
N LYS A 164 -4.92 -10.75 1.21
CA LYS A 164 -5.79 -11.53 0.32
C LYS A 164 -6.23 -12.87 0.92
N THR A 165 -5.34 -13.57 1.61
CA THR A 165 -5.56 -14.96 2.03
C THR A 165 -5.91 -15.10 3.50
N MET A 166 -5.42 -14.18 4.35
CA MET A 166 -5.65 -14.22 5.78
C MET A 166 -6.56 -13.08 6.27
N HIS A 167 -6.92 -12.14 5.38
CA HIS A 167 -7.79 -11.01 5.68
C HIS A 167 -7.31 -10.23 6.91
N MET A 168 -6.00 -10.03 7.00
CA MET A 168 -5.37 -9.35 8.13
C MET A 168 -5.59 -7.83 8.04
N SER A 169 -5.54 -7.15 9.19
CA SER A 169 -5.54 -5.69 9.24
C SER A 169 -4.22 -5.11 8.76
N LYS A 170 -4.23 -3.81 8.41
CA LYS A 170 -3.02 -3.07 8.05
C LYS A 170 -1.92 -3.19 9.11
N LYS A 171 -2.30 -3.06 10.39
CA LYS A 171 -1.35 -3.18 11.51
C LYS A 171 -0.88 -4.63 11.71
N GLY A 172 -1.80 -5.59 11.64
CA GLY A 172 -1.45 -7.01 11.77
C GLY A 172 -0.44 -7.46 10.71
N ILE A 173 -0.61 -6.99 9.47
CA ILE A 173 0.35 -7.28 8.39
C ILE A 173 1.73 -6.68 8.69
N TYR A 174 1.80 -5.43 9.16
CA TYR A 174 3.08 -4.83 9.55
C TYR A 174 3.78 -5.63 10.65
N ASP A 175 3.05 -5.95 11.72
CA ASP A 175 3.56 -6.74 12.86
C ASP A 175 4.07 -8.11 12.36
N GLN A 176 3.36 -8.76 11.43
CA GLN A 176 3.75 -10.06 10.87
C GLN A 176 4.99 -9.99 9.96
N LEU A 177 5.11 -8.95 9.14
CA LEU A 177 6.27 -8.75 8.26
C LEU A 177 7.54 -8.52 9.07
N THR A 178 7.45 -7.82 10.19
CA THR A 178 8.59 -7.45 11.05
C THR A 178 8.88 -8.45 12.17
N SER A 179 7.95 -9.37 12.45
CA SER A 179 8.07 -10.33 13.54
C SER A 179 9.31 -11.22 13.43
N GLU A 180 10.01 -11.40 14.55
CA GLU A 180 11.13 -12.35 14.70
C GLU A 180 10.70 -13.82 14.51
N TYR A 181 9.40 -14.11 14.56
CA TYR A 181 8.83 -15.43 14.29
C TYR A 181 8.10 -15.50 12.95
N GLY A 182 7.99 -14.37 12.24
CA GLY A 182 7.34 -14.25 10.94
C GLY A 182 8.37 -14.14 9.81
N GLU A 183 8.24 -13.07 9.03
CA GLU A 183 9.02 -12.89 7.79
C GLU A 183 10.37 -12.17 8.02
N LYS A 184 10.53 -11.49 9.16
CA LYS A 184 11.76 -10.79 9.56
C LYS A 184 12.24 -9.74 8.55
N PHE A 185 11.32 -9.13 7.80
CA PHE A 185 11.68 -8.01 6.95
C PHE A 185 12.17 -6.84 7.80
N PRO A 186 13.18 -6.09 7.33
CA PRO A 186 13.52 -4.79 7.88
C PRO A 186 12.29 -3.88 8.01
N ALA A 187 12.26 -3.07 9.06
CA ALA A 187 11.10 -2.23 9.37
C ALA A 187 10.75 -1.23 8.24
N ASP A 188 11.75 -0.74 7.51
CA ASP A 188 11.58 0.15 6.36
C ASP A 188 11.00 -0.58 5.13
N ALA A 189 11.41 -1.82 4.87
CA ALA A 189 10.81 -2.66 3.84
C ALA A 189 9.34 -3.01 4.16
N ALA A 190 9.04 -3.32 5.42
CA ALA A 190 7.67 -3.54 5.87
C ALA A 190 6.82 -2.26 5.78
N GLN A 191 7.36 -1.12 6.19
CA GLN A 191 6.65 0.16 6.07
C GLN A 191 6.37 0.51 4.60
N TYR A 192 7.37 0.33 3.72
CA TYR A 192 7.19 0.47 2.28
C TYR A 192 6.04 -0.40 1.77
N ALA A 193 5.97 -1.67 2.19
CA ALA A 193 4.89 -2.56 1.81
C ALA A 193 3.51 -2.01 2.22
N ILE A 194 3.40 -1.54 3.46
CA ILE A 194 2.16 -0.99 4.04
C ILE A 194 1.71 0.31 3.36
N ASP A 195 2.66 1.14 2.91
CA ASP A 195 2.36 2.42 2.27
C ASP A 195 2.02 2.27 0.78
N ASN A 196 2.51 1.21 0.13
CA ASN A 196 2.35 1.00 -1.31
C ASN A 196 1.32 -0.07 -1.67
N MET A 197 0.86 -0.87 -0.70
CA MET A 197 -0.22 -1.83 -0.93
C MET A 197 -1.57 -1.14 -1.15
N LYS A 198 -2.42 -1.81 -1.91
CA LYS A 198 -3.82 -1.44 -2.09
C LYS A 198 -4.68 -2.59 -1.58
N ALA A 199 -5.38 -2.34 -0.48
CA ALA A 199 -6.28 -3.31 0.13
C ALA A 199 -7.57 -2.62 0.58
N ASP A 200 -8.68 -3.35 0.49
CA ASP A 200 -9.92 -2.95 1.13
C ASP A 200 -9.95 -3.51 2.56
N TRP A 201 -9.56 -2.66 3.50
CA TRP A 201 -9.45 -3.04 4.91
C TRP A 201 -10.79 -3.35 5.56
N LYS A 202 -11.86 -2.70 5.09
CA LYS A 202 -13.23 -2.98 5.54
C LYS A 202 -13.68 -4.36 5.05
N ALA A 203 -13.36 -4.71 3.81
CA ALA A 203 -13.59 -6.06 3.29
C ALA A 203 -12.79 -7.12 4.07
N ASN A 204 -11.51 -6.86 4.38
CA ASN A 204 -10.72 -7.77 5.22
C ASN A 204 -11.35 -7.97 6.59
N ALA A 205 -11.78 -6.89 7.27
CA ALA A 205 -12.44 -6.99 8.56
C ALA A 205 -13.72 -7.82 8.50
N LEU A 206 -14.53 -7.63 7.44
CA LEU A 206 -15.76 -8.40 7.22
C LEU A 206 -15.48 -9.89 7.00
N GLU A 207 -14.52 -10.25 6.15
CA GLU A 207 -14.17 -11.66 5.94
C GLU A 207 -13.61 -12.32 7.21
N LYS A 208 -12.85 -11.56 8.02
CA LYS A 208 -12.39 -12.03 9.33
C LYS A 208 -13.55 -12.23 10.31
N ALA A 209 -14.51 -11.31 10.34
CA ALA A 209 -15.73 -11.42 11.14
C ALA A 209 -16.55 -12.66 10.78
N LYS A 210 -16.78 -12.89 9.48
CA LYS A 210 -17.46 -14.09 8.96
C LYS A 210 -16.72 -15.37 9.37
N SER A 211 -15.39 -15.38 9.29
CA SER A 211 -14.59 -16.52 9.74
C SER A 211 -14.80 -16.82 11.22
N TYR A 212 -14.75 -15.81 12.09
CA TYR A 212 -15.00 -15.99 13.53
C TYR A 212 -16.42 -16.46 13.84
N GLN A 213 -17.43 -15.89 13.18
CA GLN A 213 -18.82 -16.33 13.31
C GLN A 213 -18.97 -17.80 12.90
N LYS A 214 -18.45 -18.18 11.73
CA LYS A 214 -18.61 -19.53 11.16
C LYS A 214 -17.82 -20.60 11.91
N THR A 215 -16.58 -20.32 12.28
CA THR A 215 -15.66 -21.34 12.83
C THR A 215 -15.66 -21.39 14.34
N MET A 216 -15.99 -20.29 15.02
CA MET A 216 -15.96 -20.18 16.48
C MET A 216 -17.34 -19.87 17.08
N SER A 217 -18.39 -19.68 16.27
CA SER A 217 -19.75 -19.35 16.75
C SER A 217 -19.78 -18.14 17.70
N MET A 218 -18.88 -17.19 17.47
CA MET A 218 -18.77 -16.00 18.32
C MET A 218 -19.95 -15.04 18.08
N SER A 219 -20.37 -14.33 19.13
CA SER A 219 -21.37 -13.27 19.01
C SER A 219 -20.81 -12.03 18.32
N LYS A 220 -21.67 -11.20 17.72
CA LYS A 220 -21.29 -9.92 17.09
C LYS A 220 -20.43 -9.03 18.01
N SER A 221 -20.79 -8.92 19.29
CA SER A 221 -20.00 -8.16 20.27
C SER A 221 -18.62 -8.76 20.52
N ALA A 222 -18.50 -10.09 20.65
CA ALA A 222 -17.21 -10.73 20.86
C ALA A 222 -16.31 -10.62 19.62
N ILE A 223 -16.91 -10.69 18.42
CA ILE A 223 -16.20 -10.48 17.15
C ILE A 223 -15.68 -9.05 17.07
N TYR A 224 -16.50 -8.04 17.41
CA TYR A 224 -16.07 -6.64 17.43
C TYR A 224 -14.83 -6.45 18.31
N ASP A 225 -14.92 -6.91 19.57
CA ASP A 225 -13.82 -6.80 20.54
C ASP A 225 -12.55 -7.49 20.04
N GLN A 226 -12.69 -8.65 19.39
CA GLN A 226 -11.57 -9.40 18.83
C GLN A 226 -10.93 -8.69 17.63
N LEU A 227 -11.74 -8.08 16.76
CA LEU A 227 -11.24 -7.34 15.59
C LEU A 227 -10.39 -6.13 16.01
N ILE A 228 -10.79 -5.40 17.05
CA ILE A 228 -10.06 -4.20 17.50
C ILE A 228 -8.97 -4.48 18.53
N SER A 229 -8.88 -5.71 19.05
CA SER A 229 -7.96 -6.05 20.13
C SER A 229 -6.50 -5.85 19.72
N ASP A 230 -5.72 -5.22 20.60
CA ASP A 230 -4.26 -5.06 20.46
C ASP A 230 -3.50 -6.39 20.40
N TYR A 231 -4.13 -7.48 20.88
CA TYR A 231 -3.59 -8.84 20.84
C TYR A 231 -4.33 -9.74 19.83
N GLY A 232 -5.38 -9.21 19.20
CA GLY A 232 -6.16 -9.88 18.17
C GLY A 232 -5.81 -9.33 16.79
N GLU A 233 -6.83 -8.88 16.06
CA GLU A 233 -6.66 -8.50 14.65
C GLU A 233 -6.20 -7.06 14.43
N LYS A 234 -6.33 -6.17 15.41
CA LYS A 234 -5.87 -4.77 15.35
C LYS A 234 -6.46 -3.96 14.18
N PHE A 235 -7.68 -4.26 13.76
CA PHE A 235 -8.44 -3.38 12.87
C PHE A 235 -8.76 -2.07 13.57
N THR A 236 -8.98 -1.02 12.78
CA THR A 236 -9.55 0.22 13.31
C THR A 236 -10.98 -0.02 13.78
N LYS A 237 -11.48 0.85 14.66
CA LYS A 237 -12.87 0.75 15.15
C LYS A 237 -13.86 0.89 14.01
N GLU A 238 -13.56 1.72 13.02
CA GLU A 238 -14.39 1.98 11.86
C GLU A 238 -14.46 0.76 10.94
N GLU A 239 -13.35 0.05 10.72
CA GLU A 239 -13.31 -1.20 9.94
C GLU A 239 -14.05 -2.33 10.67
N ALA A 240 -13.83 -2.47 11.98
CA ALA A 240 -14.51 -3.47 12.79
C ALA A 240 -16.02 -3.19 12.87
N GLN A 241 -16.43 -1.94 13.03
CA GLN A 241 -17.85 -1.57 13.05
C GLN A 241 -18.50 -1.88 11.71
N TYR A 242 -17.85 -1.49 10.61
CA TYR A 242 -18.32 -1.85 9.27
C TYR A 242 -18.51 -3.37 9.14
N ALA A 243 -17.56 -4.17 9.60
CA ALA A 243 -17.65 -5.62 9.55
C ALA A 243 -18.88 -6.15 10.31
N ILE A 244 -19.19 -5.62 11.50
CA ILE A 244 -20.37 -6.03 12.29
C ILE A 244 -21.68 -5.59 11.65
N ASP A 245 -21.74 -4.38 11.12
CA ASP A 245 -22.94 -3.83 10.47
C ASP A 245 -23.33 -4.64 9.23
N HIS A 246 -22.36 -5.30 8.60
CA HIS A 246 -22.54 -6.11 7.39
C HIS A 246 -22.42 -7.62 7.65
N LEU A 247 -22.42 -8.04 8.92
CA LEU A 247 -22.39 -9.44 9.29
C LEU A 247 -23.82 -9.98 9.34
N ASP A 248 -24.09 -11.02 8.56
CA ASP A 248 -25.38 -11.71 8.57
C ASP A 248 -25.71 -12.27 9.96
N ASP A 249 -27.00 -12.41 10.27
CA ASP A 249 -27.48 -13.02 11.53
C ASP A 249 -27.41 -14.55 11.50
#